data_AF-A0A1L7CT71-F1
#
_entry.id   AF-A0A1L7CT71-F1
#
_cell.length_a   1.000
_cell.length_b   1.000
_cell.length_c   1.000
_cell.angle_alpha   90.00
_cell.angle_beta   90.00
_cell.angle_gamma   90.00
#
_symmetry.space_group_name_H-M   'P 1'
#
loop_
_entity.id
_entity.type
_entity.pdbx_description
1 polymer ?
#
loop_
_entity_poly.entity_id
_entity_poly.type
_entity_poly.pdbx_seq_one_letter_code
_entity_poly.pdbx_strand_id
1 'polypeptide(L)'
;MKEINAVGTPNATEDVFHHIPPGRERAPFLRYIRINLPRLTKALLLIVVAVIGGTAVAVALSDHLPFPGAGFALWAVAALAAVYLALGLCTRMRIWDYGSLVATVAVLVYVGGLFGDAPYVWNGASVELAACWNTMMLASVAYWVLNWAINYGMIVAWPDDQGFTD
;
A
#
# COMPACT_ATOMS: atom_id res chain seq x y z
N MET A 1 43.79 8.66 -32.79
CA MET A 1 42.53 9.16 -32.22
C MET A 1 42.87 10.38 -31.38
N LYS A 2 42.27 11.54 -31.68
CA LYS A 2 42.60 12.81 -31.03
C LYS A 2 41.84 12.85 -29.70
N GLU A 3 42.56 12.98 -28.57
CA GLU A 3 41.92 13.21 -27.27
C GLU A 3 41.16 14.53 -27.32
N ILE A 4 39.83 14.45 -27.23
CA ILE A 4 38.98 15.63 -27.11
C ILE A 4 38.97 15.97 -25.62
N ASN A 5 39.82 16.93 -25.25
CA ASN A 5 39.87 17.45 -23.89
C ASN A 5 38.66 18.37 -23.69
N ALA A 6 37.64 17.90 -22.97
CA ALA A 6 36.34 18.56 -22.85
C ALA A 6 36.31 19.73 -21.86
N VAL A 7 37.44 20.02 -21.19
CA VAL A 7 37.54 21.04 -20.13
C VAL A 7 37.32 22.45 -20.71
N GLY A 8 36.28 23.14 -20.25
CA GLY A 8 35.95 24.52 -20.66
C GLY A 8 34.92 24.68 -21.77
N THR A 9 34.27 23.60 -22.21
CA THR A 9 33.09 23.68 -23.12
C THR A 9 31.79 23.85 -22.31
N PRO A 10 30.70 24.40 -22.87
CA PRO A 10 29.40 24.47 -22.18
C PRO A 10 28.93 23.09 -21.67
N ASN A 11 29.31 22.03 -22.39
CA ASN A 11 29.03 20.63 -22.03
C ASN A 11 29.87 20.11 -20.84
N ALA A 12 30.87 20.86 -20.36
CA ALA A 12 31.64 20.53 -19.16
C ALA A 12 31.01 21.04 -17.86
N THR A 13 30.02 21.93 -17.97
CA THR A 13 29.30 22.55 -16.86
C THR A 13 27.81 22.25 -16.86
N GLU A 14 27.27 21.61 -17.90
CA GLU A 14 25.94 21.02 -17.80
C GLU A 14 26.00 19.87 -16.80
N ASP A 15 25.46 20.15 -15.62
CA ASP A 15 25.22 19.20 -14.56
C ASP A 15 24.50 17.99 -15.18
N VAL A 16 25.19 16.86 -15.28
CA VAL A 16 24.66 15.61 -15.88
C VAL A 16 23.36 15.16 -15.18
N PHE A 17 23.06 15.76 -14.03
CA PHE A 17 21.82 15.66 -13.26
C PHE A 17 20.63 16.42 -13.84
N HIS A 18 20.75 17.18 -14.95
CA HIS A 18 19.62 17.90 -15.55
C HIS A 18 18.48 17.00 -16.03
N HIS A 19 18.73 15.69 -16.16
CA HIS A 19 17.76 14.66 -16.52
C HIS A 19 17.29 13.80 -15.33
N ILE A 20 17.82 14.05 -14.13
CA ILE A 20 17.37 13.39 -12.91
C ILE A 20 16.28 14.28 -12.32
N PRO A 21 15.01 13.83 -12.29
CA PRO A 21 13.94 14.64 -11.73
C PRO A 21 14.31 15.02 -10.29
N PRO A 22 14.13 16.31 -9.89
CA PRO A 22 14.46 16.75 -8.54
C PRO A 22 13.76 15.84 -7.53
N GLY A 23 14.56 15.26 -6.64
CA GLY A 23 14.06 14.36 -5.61
C GLY A 23 13.03 15.02 -4.72
N ARG A 24 12.15 14.22 -4.10
CA ARG A 24 11.25 14.74 -3.06
C ARG A 24 12.08 15.24 -1.88
N GLU A 25 11.82 16.47 -1.46
CA GLU A 25 12.43 17.05 -0.26
C GLU A 25 11.96 16.23 0.96
N ARG A 26 12.91 15.63 1.70
CA ARG A 26 12.59 14.83 2.88
C ARG A 26 12.00 15.73 3.96
N ALA A 27 10.86 15.33 4.54
CA ALA A 27 10.27 16.07 5.64
C ALA A 27 11.18 16.02 6.89
N PRO A 28 11.19 17.08 7.73
CA PRO A 28 12.25 17.32 8.71
C PRO A 28 12.24 16.37 9.91
N PHE A 29 11.12 15.72 10.22
CA PHE A 29 11.01 14.78 11.34
C PHE A 29 11.45 13.38 10.90
N LEU A 30 12.13 12.62 11.77
CA LEU A 30 12.51 11.21 11.54
C LEU A 30 13.38 10.92 10.29
N ARG A 31 13.99 11.94 9.67
CA ARG A 31 14.91 11.83 8.50
C ARG A 31 16.01 10.77 8.66
N TYR A 32 16.44 10.51 9.89
CA TYR A 32 17.53 9.59 10.21
C TYR A 32 17.09 8.13 10.43
N ILE A 33 15.79 7.85 10.55
CA ILE A 33 15.28 6.48 10.68
C ILE A 33 14.91 5.99 9.28
N ARG A 34 15.89 5.38 8.59
CA ARG A 34 15.68 4.76 7.28
C ARG A 34 15.84 3.24 7.35
N ILE A 35 14.75 2.51 7.19
CA ILE A 35 14.81 1.04 7.06
C ILE A 35 14.97 0.70 5.57
N ASN A 36 16.18 0.29 5.19
CA ASN A 36 16.52 -0.02 3.80
C ASN A 36 16.39 -1.53 3.50
N LEU A 37 15.16 -2.05 3.54
CA LEU A 37 14.86 -3.45 3.23
C LEU A 37 13.80 -3.54 2.12
N PRO A 38 14.09 -3.08 0.88
CA PRO A 38 13.08 -2.84 -0.16
C PRO A 38 12.25 -4.06 -0.55
N ARG A 39 12.89 -5.24 -0.66
CA ARG A 39 12.18 -6.49 -0.96
C ARG A 39 11.30 -6.96 0.20
N LEU A 40 11.77 -6.76 1.44
CA LEU A 40 11.00 -7.11 2.63
C LEU A 40 9.79 -6.19 2.78
N THR A 41 9.96 -4.88 2.58
CA THR A 41 8.86 -3.92 2.59
C THR A 41 7.83 -4.27 1.52
N LYS A 42 8.26 -4.63 0.30
CA LYS A 42 7.34 -5.12 -0.74
C LYS A 42 6.59 -6.37 -0.29
N ALA A 43 7.28 -7.36 0.26
CA ALA A 43 6.64 -8.57 0.77
C ALA A 43 5.62 -8.26 1.89
N LEU A 44 5.96 -7.35 2.81
CA LEU A 44 5.08 -6.89 3.86
C LEU A 44 3.81 -6.24 3.30
N LEU A 45 3.94 -5.34 2.34
CA LEU A 45 2.78 -4.70 1.68
C LEU A 45 1.87 -5.75 1.01
N LEU A 46 2.45 -6.76 0.35
CA LEU A 46 1.69 -7.84 -0.27
C LEU A 46 0.96 -8.68 0.78
N ILE A 47 1.63 -9.04 1.88
CA ILE A 47 1.02 -9.78 2.98
C ILE A 47 -0.15 -9.01 3.59
N VAL A 48 0.01 -7.71 3.86
CA VAL A 48 -1.07 -6.88 4.41
C VAL A 48 -2.27 -6.84 3.47
N VAL A 49 -2.08 -6.66 2.17
CA VAL A 49 -3.19 -6.69 1.20
C VAL A 49 -3.82 -8.08 1.08
N ALA A 50 -3.03 -9.15 1.17
CA ALA A 50 -3.56 -10.51 1.22
C ALA A 50 -4.44 -10.74 2.45
N VAL A 51 -4.06 -10.19 3.61
CA VAL A 51 -4.90 -10.22 4.82
C VAL A 51 -6.20 -9.43 4.63
N ILE A 52 -6.15 -8.24 4.04
CA ILE A 52 -7.36 -7.44 3.72
C ILE A 52 -8.30 -8.24 2.80
N GLY A 53 -7.77 -8.78 1.69
CA GLY A 53 -8.56 -9.57 0.74
C GLY A 53 -9.11 -10.86 1.35
N GLY A 54 -8.28 -11.60 2.09
CA GLY A 54 -8.66 -12.87 2.72
C GLY A 54 -9.74 -12.68 3.79
N THR A 55 -9.64 -11.64 4.61
CA THR A 55 -10.67 -11.31 5.61
C THR A 55 -11.96 -10.82 4.94
N ALA A 56 -11.89 -10.04 3.86
CA ALA A 56 -13.06 -9.66 3.07
C ALA A 56 -13.79 -10.88 2.47
N VAL A 57 -13.05 -11.84 1.92
CA VAL A 57 -13.62 -13.10 1.40
C VAL A 57 -14.27 -13.92 2.51
N ALA A 58 -13.62 -14.04 3.68
CA ALA A 58 -14.19 -14.76 4.82
C ALA A 58 -15.54 -14.17 5.26
N VAL A 59 -15.66 -12.83 5.28
CA VAL A 59 -16.93 -12.16 5.61
C VAL A 59 -17.95 -12.30 4.47
N ALA A 60 -17.52 -12.20 3.21
CA ALA A 60 -18.41 -12.33 2.05
C ALA A 60 -19.04 -13.72 1.91
N LEU A 61 -18.31 -14.76 2.33
CA LEU A 61 -18.77 -16.15 2.34
C LEU A 61 -19.56 -16.52 3.60
N SER A 62 -19.68 -15.60 4.57
CA SER A 62 -20.44 -15.83 5.78
C SER A 62 -21.93 -15.61 5.57
N ASP A 63 -22.75 -16.25 6.42
CA ASP A 63 -24.20 -16.04 6.45
C ASP A 63 -24.60 -14.73 7.17
N HIS A 64 -23.63 -13.91 7.59
CA HIS A 64 -23.84 -12.69 8.38
C HIS A 64 -23.27 -11.47 7.64
N LEU A 65 -24.06 -10.93 6.72
CA LEU A 65 -23.66 -9.78 5.92
C LEU A 65 -23.89 -8.46 6.67
N PRO A 66 -22.93 -7.52 6.65
CA PRO A 66 -22.99 -6.32 7.47
C PRO A 66 -24.06 -5.30 7.06
N PHE A 67 -24.50 -5.31 5.80
CA PHE A 67 -25.56 -4.43 5.29
C PHE A 67 -26.08 -4.94 3.94
N PRO A 68 -27.24 -4.47 3.46
CA PRO A 68 -27.75 -4.81 2.13
C PRO A 68 -26.74 -4.44 1.02
N GLY A 69 -26.34 -5.41 0.21
CA GLY A 69 -25.33 -5.21 -0.84
C GLY A 69 -23.88 -5.33 -0.36
N ALA A 70 -23.64 -5.62 0.92
CA ALA A 70 -22.29 -5.84 1.45
C ALA A 70 -21.52 -6.95 0.72
N GLY A 71 -22.21 -8.02 0.30
CA GLY A 71 -21.57 -9.09 -0.47
C GLY A 71 -20.89 -8.58 -1.73
N PHE A 72 -21.55 -7.71 -2.50
CA PHE A 72 -20.96 -7.08 -3.69
C PHE A 72 -19.74 -6.23 -3.33
N ALA A 73 -19.85 -5.41 -2.28
CA ALA A 73 -18.77 -4.54 -1.85
C ALA A 73 -17.55 -5.32 -1.34
N LEU A 74 -17.76 -6.41 -0.58
CA LEU A 74 -16.69 -7.28 -0.09
C LEU A 74 -16.00 -8.04 -1.24
N TRP A 75 -16.76 -8.52 -2.22
CA TRP A 75 -16.18 -9.12 -3.42
C TRP A 75 -15.39 -8.11 -4.26
N ALA A 76 -15.82 -6.85 -4.31
CA ALA A 76 -15.05 -5.79 -4.94
C ALA A 76 -13.70 -5.57 -4.22
N VAL A 77 -13.69 -5.54 -2.88
CA VAL A 77 -12.44 -5.49 -2.09
C VAL A 77 -11.54 -6.69 -2.41
N ALA A 78 -12.10 -7.91 -2.40
CA ALA A 78 -11.35 -9.12 -2.70
C ALA A 78 -10.76 -9.11 -4.12
N ALA A 79 -11.53 -8.66 -5.12
CA ALA A 79 -11.09 -8.55 -6.50
C ALA A 79 -9.94 -7.53 -6.64
N LEU A 80 -10.06 -6.36 -6.02
CA LEU A 80 -9.01 -5.34 -6.01
C LEU A 80 -7.73 -5.86 -5.32
N ALA A 81 -7.87 -6.57 -4.20
CA ALA A 81 -6.76 -7.21 -3.51
C ALA A 81 -6.07 -8.25 -4.40
N ALA A 82 -6.83 -9.10 -5.09
CA ALA A 82 -6.30 -10.10 -6.01
C ALA A 82 -5.52 -9.45 -7.18
N VAL A 83 -6.06 -8.39 -7.78
CA VAL A 83 -5.37 -7.62 -8.83
C VAL A 83 -4.07 -7.02 -8.31
N TYR A 84 -4.10 -6.39 -7.12
CA TYR A 84 -2.91 -5.83 -6.49
C TYR A 84 -1.84 -6.89 -6.25
N LEU A 85 -2.22 -8.05 -5.71
CA LEU A 85 -1.29 -9.17 -5.44
C LEU A 85 -0.70 -9.71 -6.73
N ALA A 86 -1.51 -9.91 -7.78
CA ALA A 86 -1.05 -10.37 -9.07
C ALA A 86 -0.03 -9.40 -9.67
N LEU A 87 -0.33 -8.10 -9.69
CA LEU A 87 0.59 -7.07 -10.17
C LEU A 87 1.86 -7.03 -9.30
N GLY A 88 1.74 -7.13 -7.99
CA GLY A 88 2.87 -7.09 -7.08
C GLY A 88 3.81 -8.28 -7.18
N LEU A 89 3.29 -9.48 -7.39
CA LEU A 89 4.10 -10.68 -7.55
C LEU A 89 4.71 -10.79 -8.95
N CYS A 90 3.96 -10.41 -9.98
CA CYS A 90 4.35 -10.64 -11.38
C CYS A 90 5.07 -9.46 -12.03
N THR A 91 5.02 -8.26 -11.45
CA THR A 91 5.59 -7.06 -12.07
C THR A 91 6.61 -6.34 -11.20
N ARG A 92 7.41 -5.49 -11.86
CA ARG A 92 8.31 -4.53 -11.22
C ARG A 92 7.70 -3.15 -11.06
N MET A 93 6.38 -3.03 -11.16
CA MET A 93 5.71 -1.75 -11.03
C MET A 93 5.79 -1.26 -9.58
N ARG A 94 5.92 0.05 -9.42
CA ARG A 94 5.63 0.74 -8.18
C ARG A 94 4.12 0.68 -7.93
N ILE A 95 3.71 -0.13 -6.97
CA ILE A 95 2.28 -0.41 -6.73
C ILE A 95 1.72 0.07 -5.40
N TRP A 96 2.56 0.53 -4.45
CA TRP A 96 2.13 0.81 -3.07
C TRP A 96 1.03 1.88 -2.97
N ASP A 97 0.99 2.84 -3.89
CA ASP A 97 -0.09 3.83 -3.94
C ASP A 97 -1.45 3.16 -4.24
N TYR A 98 -1.49 2.14 -5.10
CA TYR A 98 -2.72 1.39 -5.42
C TYR A 98 -3.21 0.51 -4.28
N GLY A 99 -2.34 0.06 -3.38
CA GLY A 99 -2.82 -0.70 -2.22
C GLY A 99 -3.58 0.19 -1.22
N SER A 100 -3.32 1.50 -1.22
CA SER A 100 -4.11 2.44 -0.44
C SER A 100 -5.54 2.56 -0.96
N LEU A 101 -5.77 2.33 -2.27
CA LEU A 101 -7.12 2.23 -2.83
C LEU A 101 -7.85 1.01 -2.24
N VAL A 102 -7.19 -0.16 -2.23
CA VAL A 102 -7.75 -1.39 -1.64
C VAL A 102 -8.13 -1.17 -0.17
N ALA A 103 -7.19 -0.61 0.61
CA ALA A 103 -7.40 -0.28 2.01
C ALA A 103 -8.55 0.72 2.21
N THR A 104 -8.65 1.74 1.34
CA THR A 104 -9.73 2.74 1.41
C THR A 104 -11.09 2.12 1.18
N VAL A 105 -11.24 1.30 0.14
CA VAL A 105 -12.51 0.63 -0.14
C VAL A 105 -12.88 -0.31 1.02
N ALA A 106 -11.92 -1.06 1.57
CA ALA A 106 -12.14 -1.92 2.72
C ALA A 106 -12.58 -1.14 3.98
N VAL A 107 -11.98 0.02 4.25
CA VAL A 107 -12.40 0.89 5.37
C VAL A 107 -13.80 1.45 5.13
N LEU A 108 -14.13 1.86 3.91
CA LEU A 108 -15.49 2.33 3.58
C LEU A 108 -16.53 1.22 3.80
N VAL A 109 -16.22 -0.03 3.41
CA VAL A 109 -17.07 -1.19 3.70
C VAL A 109 -17.20 -1.41 5.20
N TYR A 110 -16.09 -1.32 5.95
CA TYR A 110 -16.12 -1.45 7.41
C TYR A 110 -17.03 -0.40 8.05
N VAL A 111 -16.86 0.87 7.69
CA VAL A 111 -17.67 1.98 8.17
C VAL A 111 -19.14 1.80 7.78
N GLY A 112 -19.42 1.35 6.57
CA GLY A 112 -20.79 1.01 6.14
C GLY A 112 -21.45 -0.03 7.05
N GLY A 113 -20.71 -1.05 7.48
CA GLY A 113 -21.20 -2.04 8.44
C GLY A 113 -21.48 -1.48 9.84
N LEU A 114 -20.80 -0.42 10.27
CA LEU A 114 -21.11 0.23 11.56
C LEU A 114 -22.53 0.79 11.63
N PHE A 115 -23.11 1.12 10.47
CA PHE A 115 -24.49 1.61 10.35
C PHE A 115 -25.50 0.50 9.99
N GLY A 116 -25.03 -0.76 9.92
CA GLY A 116 -25.84 -1.94 9.65
C GLY A 116 -25.69 -2.98 10.74
N ASP A 117 -25.70 -4.26 10.32
CA ASP A 117 -25.52 -5.42 11.17
C ASP A 117 -24.07 -5.94 11.08
N ALA A 118 -23.10 -5.08 11.41
CA ALA A 118 -21.70 -5.48 11.39
C ALA A 118 -21.48 -6.79 12.15
N PRO A 119 -20.61 -7.69 11.69
CA PRO A 119 -20.40 -9.00 12.30
C PRO A 119 -19.61 -8.87 13.62
N TYR A 120 -20.25 -8.35 14.65
CA TYR A 120 -19.76 -8.31 16.01
C TYR A 120 -20.38 -9.44 16.82
N VAL A 121 -19.68 -9.90 17.86
CA VAL A 121 -20.19 -10.96 18.74
C VAL A 121 -21.52 -10.55 19.38
N TRP A 122 -21.68 -9.28 19.74
CA TRP A 122 -22.95 -8.76 20.30
C TRP A 122 -24.06 -8.61 19.25
N ASN A 123 -23.73 -8.67 17.95
CA ASN A 123 -24.70 -8.76 16.85
C ASN A 123 -24.98 -10.23 16.44
N GLY A 124 -24.45 -11.21 17.18
CA GLY A 124 -24.70 -12.64 16.93
C GLY A 124 -23.73 -13.30 15.96
N ALA A 125 -22.67 -12.61 15.53
CA ALA A 125 -21.58 -13.21 14.76
C ALA A 125 -20.68 -14.10 15.63
N SER A 126 -19.99 -15.06 15.02
CA SER A 126 -18.97 -15.86 15.71
C SER A 126 -17.75 -15.00 16.07
N VAL A 127 -16.93 -15.46 17.04
CA VAL A 127 -15.71 -14.77 17.45
C VAL A 127 -14.73 -14.64 16.29
N GLU A 128 -14.63 -15.68 15.46
CA GLU A 128 -13.76 -15.73 14.29
C GLU A 128 -14.20 -14.73 13.23
N LEU A 129 -15.50 -14.62 12.96
CA LEU A 129 -16.02 -13.68 11.98
C LEU A 129 -15.83 -12.22 12.44
N ALA A 130 -16.07 -11.96 13.73
CA ALA A 130 -15.77 -10.66 14.32
C ALA A 130 -14.27 -10.32 14.29
N ALA A 131 -13.41 -11.31 14.50
CA ALA A 131 -11.97 -11.14 14.35
C ALA A 131 -11.59 -10.83 12.89
N CYS A 132 -12.16 -11.52 11.90
CA CYS A 132 -11.94 -11.23 10.49
C CYS A 132 -12.35 -9.79 10.13
N TRP A 133 -13.53 -9.35 10.57
CA TRP A 133 -14.04 -8.01 10.32
C TRP A 133 -13.14 -6.91 10.88
N ASN A 134 -12.73 -7.05 12.13
CA ASN A 134 -11.82 -6.08 12.76
C ASN A 134 -10.41 -6.14 12.18
N THR A 135 -9.93 -7.33 11.83
CA THR A 135 -8.62 -7.51 11.19
C THR A 135 -8.58 -6.82 9.82
N MET A 136 -9.67 -6.90 9.04
CA MET A 136 -9.79 -6.19 7.76
C MET A 136 -9.57 -4.68 7.93
N MET A 137 -10.21 -4.07 8.93
CA MET A 137 -10.05 -2.64 9.22
C MET A 137 -8.64 -2.30 9.71
N LEU A 138 -8.13 -3.03 10.70
CA LEU A 138 -6.80 -2.79 11.26
C LEU A 138 -5.69 -2.96 10.21
N ALA A 139 -5.79 -3.99 9.37
CA ALA A 139 -4.85 -4.21 8.27
C ALA A 139 -4.92 -3.07 7.23
N SER A 140 -6.11 -2.55 6.94
CA SER A 140 -6.29 -1.41 6.03
C SER A 140 -5.66 -0.13 6.59
N VAL A 141 -5.87 0.15 7.87
CA VAL A 141 -5.21 1.29 8.55
C VAL A 141 -3.70 1.10 8.60
N ALA A 142 -3.22 -0.11 8.91
CA ALA A 142 -1.80 -0.42 8.89
C ALA A 142 -1.20 -0.21 7.50
N TYR A 143 -1.92 -0.56 6.43
CA TYR A 143 -1.48 -0.31 5.06
C TYR A 143 -1.32 1.19 4.78
N TRP A 144 -2.27 2.03 5.20
CA TRP A 144 -2.13 3.49 5.06
C TRP A 144 -0.91 4.03 5.80
N VAL A 145 -0.65 3.54 7.01
CA VAL A 145 0.56 3.93 7.79
C VAL A 145 1.83 3.50 7.06
N LEU A 146 1.87 2.28 6.50
CA LEU A 146 3.00 1.81 5.70
C LEU A 146 3.19 2.66 4.44
N ASN A 147 2.12 2.94 3.69
CA ASN A 147 2.22 3.74 2.48
C ASN A 147 2.62 5.19 2.78
N TRP A 148 2.14 5.75 3.90
CA TRP A 148 2.60 7.04 4.39
C TRP A 148 4.10 7.01 4.71
N ALA A 149 4.59 6.01 5.44
CA ALA A 149 6.01 5.87 5.77
C ALA A 149 6.91 5.71 4.52
N ILE A 150 6.42 5.01 3.49
CA ILE A 150 7.08 4.91 2.17
C ILE A 150 7.16 6.27 1.50
N ASN A 151 6.04 6.98 1.42
CA ASN A 151 5.95 8.30 0.77
C ASN A 151 6.68 9.40 1.54
N TYR A 152 6.87 9.22 2.85
CA TYR A 152 7.63 10.10 3.73
C TYR A 152 9.15 9.80 3.70
N GLY A 153 9.56 8.66 3.15
CA GLY A 153 10.98 8.28 3.02
C GLY A 153 11.59 7.60 4.26
N MET A 154 10.76 7.16 5.22
CA MET A 154 11.21 6.38 6.38
C MET A 154 11.52 4.92 6.01
N ILE A 155 10.79 4.36 5.05
CA ILE A 155 10.98 2.97 4.61
C ILE A 155 11.07 2.90 3.09
N VAL A 156 12.00 2.07 2.61
CA VAL A 156 12.21 1.85 1.18
C VAL A 156 11.41 0.63 0.74
N ALA A 157 10.72 0.71 -0.39
CA ALA A 157 10.02 -0.41 -1.01
C ALA A 157 10.60 -0.69 -2.39
N TRP A 158 10.58 -1.95 -2.83
CA TRP A 158 11.01 -2.31 -4.17
C TRP A 158 9.86 -2.12 -5.18
N PRO A 159 10.10 -1.59 -6.39
CA PRO A 159 11.36 -1.01 -6.89
C PRO A 159 11.73 0.29 -6.16
N ASP A 160 13.01 0.52 -5.86
CA ASP A 160 13.44 1.78 -5.21
C ASP A 160 13.55 2.88 -6.27
N ASP A 161 12.43 3.56 -6.52
CA ASP A 161 12.32 4.71 -7.43
C ASP A 161 11.90 6.00 -6.68
N GLN A 162 12.03 6.00 -5.34
CA GLN A 162 11.52 7.07 -4.49
C GLN A 162 12.28 8.39 -4.65
N GLY A 163 13.51 8.32 -5.19
CA GLY A 163 14.26 9.50 -5.63
C GLY A 163 14.61 10.50 -4.53
N PHE A 164 14.63 10.11 -3.25
CA PHE A 164 14.91 11.05 -2.16
C PHE A 164 16.37 11.52 -2.17
N THR A 165 16.60 12.76 -2.56
CA THR A 165 17.88 13.47 -2.41
C THR A 165 18.02 14.00 -0.97
N ASP A 166 19.26 14.01 -0.45
CA ASP A 166 19.59 14.57 0.86
C ASP A 166 19.98 16.06 0.74
#